data_AF-A0A504Z3D9-F1
#
_entry.id   AF-A0A504Z3D9-F1
#
_cell.length_a   1.000
_cell.length_b   1.000
_cell.length_c   1.000
_cell.angle_alpha   90.00
_cell.angle_beta   90.00
_cell.angle_gamma   90.00
#
_symmetry.space_group_name_H-M   'P 1'
#
loop_
_entity.id
_entity.type
_entity.pdbx_description
1 polymer ?
#
loop_
_entity_poly.entity_id
_entity_poly.type
_entity_poly.pdbx_seq_one_letter_code
_entity_poly.pdbx_strand_id
1 'polypeptide(L)'
;MAKGSGCAVQVVSVTENNEKTSFTLDEKALSKILLQPATRDKKVVVISVAGAFRQGKSFLLDFFLKYLCSSDGENWLGDPEQPLEGFPWRGGSERYTTGILLWSEPFMFTLPSGEEVAVLLMDTQGSFDSTSTVRQCATVFALSTMLSSLQVYNIHGNIQEDHLQHLHLFTEYGRLAMESEAADTPFQ
;
A
#
# COMPACT_ATOMS: atom_id res chain seq x y z
N MET A 1 0.34 -26.23 -1.21
CA MET A 1 0.29 -24.77 -1.45
C MET A 1 1.69 -24.33 -1.82
N ALA A 2 1.87 -23.72 -2.99
CA ALA A 2 3.19 -23.34 -3.50
C ALA A 2 3.77 -22.19 -2.65
N LYS A 3 5.06 -22.30 -2.29
CA LYS A 3 5.85 -21.19 -1.74
C LYS A 3 5.81 -20.03 -2.75
N GLY A 4 5.18 -18.92 -2.37
CA GLY A 4 4.88 -17.80 -3.26
C GLY A 4 6.14 -17.15 -3.83
N SER A 5 6.11 -16.89 -5.13
CA SER A 5 7.15 -16.23 -5.92
C SER A 5 6.79 -14.74 -6.09
N GLY A 6 6.12 -14.17 -5.09
CA GLY A 6 5.67 -12.79 -5.16
C GLY A 6 6.84 -11.80 -5.17
N CYS A 7 6.61 -10.64 -5.78
CA CYS A 7 7.53 -9.52 -5.72
C CYS A 7 6.76 -8.21 -5.57
N ALA A 8 7.46 -7.17 -5.11
CA ALA A 8 6.89 -5.83 -5.07
C ALA A 8 6.86 -5.22 -6.48
N VAL A 9 5.68 -4.77 -6.89
CA VAL A 9 5.42 -4.19 -8.21
C VAL A 9 4.99 -2.75 -8.02
N GLN A 10 5.72 -1.82 -8.64
CA GLN A 10 5.33 -0.42 -8.66
C GLN A 10 4.10 -0.23 -9.56
N VAL A 11 3.02 0.28 -8.98
CA VAL A 11 1.77 0.55 -9.71
C VAL A 11 1.50 2.04 -9.87
N VAL A 12 1.97 2.86 -8.94
CA VAL A 12 1.95 4.32 -9.10
C VAL A 12 3.37 4.84 -9.00
N SER A 13 3.79 5.56 -10.03
CA SER A 13 5.09 6.23 -10.10
C SER A 13 4.90 7.74 -9.94
N VAL A 14 5.83 8.37 -9.23
CA VAL A 14 5.86 9.83 -9.04
C VAL A 14 7.04 10.38 -9.82
N THR A 15 6.78 11.33 -10.71
CA THR A 15 7.80 11.99 -11.53
C THR A 15 7.81 13.49 -11.25
N GLU A 16 9.00 14.07 -11.23
CA GLU A 16 9.23 15.50 -11.04
C GLU A 16 9.86 16.09 -12.29
N ASN A 17 9.16 17.04 -12.93
CA ASN A 17 9.70 17.83 -14.03
C ASN A 17 9.36 19.31 -13.78
N ASN A 18 10.39 20.15 -13.59
CA ASN A 18 10.27 21.61 -13.51
C ASN A 18 9.08 22.08 -12.63
N GLU A 19 9.07 21.71 -11.35
CA GLU A 19 8.03 22.06 -10.35
C GLU A 19 6.64 21.44 -10.55
N LYS A 20 6.42 20.65 -11.62
CA LYS A 20 5.22 19.82 -11.75
C LYS A 20 5.50 18.40 -11.25
N THR A 21 4.73 18.00 -10.26
CA THR A 21 4.61 16.60 -9.84
C THR A 21 3.55 15.92 -10.70
N SER A 22 3.92 14.85 -11.40
CA SER A 22 2.99 13.98 -12.12
C SER A 22 2.96 12.59 -11.48
N PHE A 23 1.74 12.07 -11.34
CA PHE A 23 1.48 10.69 -10.93
C PHE A 23 1.13 9.88 -12.18
N THR A 24 1.76 8.73 -12.36
CA THR A 24 1.50 7.83 -13.48
C THR A 24 1.12 6.46 -12.95
N LEU A 25 -0.05 5.98 -13.38
CA LEU A 25 -0.51 4.63 -13.10
C LEU A 25 0.05 3.66 -14.15
N ASP A 26 0.68 2.58 -13.71
CA ASP A 26 0.99 1.45 -14.58
C ASP A 26 -0.21 0.49 -14.61
N GLU A 27 -1.15 0.79 -15.52
CA GLU A 27 -2.36 -0.02 -15.72
C GLU A 27 -2.03 -1.46 -16.11
N LYS A 28 -0.92 -1.70 -16.82
CA LYS A 28 -0.53 -3.05 -17.24
C LYS A 28 -0.04 -3.86 -16.06
N ALA A 29 0.77 -3.25 -15.19
CA ALA A 29 1.21 -3.88 -13.95
C ALA A 29 0.03 -4.17 -13.02
N LEU A 30 -0.86 -3.19 -12.82
CA LEU A 30 -2.04 -3.35 -11.98
C LEU A 30 -2.98 -4.45 -12.52
N SER A 31 -3.23 -4.45 -13.83
CA SER A 31 -4.06 -5.46 -14.49
C SER A 31 -3.50 -6.88 -14.32
N LYS A 32 -2.17 -7.04 -14.38
CA LYS A 32 -1.53 -8.35 -14.15
C LYS A 32 -1.71 -8.88 -12.73
N ILE A 33 -1.89 -8.00 -11.75
CA ILE A 33 -2.10 -8.39 -10.34
C ILE A 33 -3.58 -8.69 -10.12
N LEU A 34 -4.47 -7.78 -10.52
CA LEU A 34 -5.89 -7.86 -10.17
C LEU A 34 -6.72 -8.73 -11.11
N LEU A 35 -6.39 -8.78 -12.41
CA LEU A 35 -7.19 -9.48 -13.43
C LEU A 35 -6.77 -10.94 -13.63
N GLN A 36 -6.04 -11.52 -12.68
CA GLN A 36 -5.69 -12.94 -12.71
C GLN A 36 -6.98 -13.79 -12.62
N PRO A 37 -7.08 -14.93 -13.34
CA PRO A 37 -8.28 -15.76 -13.31
C PRO A 37 -8.73 -16.19 -11.91
N ALA A 38 -7.80 -16.33 -10.96
CA ALA A 38 -8.08 -16.73 -9.58
C ALA A 38 -8.73 -15.61 -8.74
N THR A 39 -8.50 -14.34 -9.09
CA THR A 39 -8.82 -13.18 -8.22
C THR A 39 -9.76 -12.17 -8.86
N ARG A 40 -9.85 -12.11 -10.20
CA ARG A 40 -10.54 -11.03 -10.94
C ARG A 40 -12.03 -10.88 -10.60
N ASP A 41 -12.68 -11.96 -10.22
CA ASP A 41 -14.12 -12.02 -9.94
C ASP A 41 -14.40 -12.10 -8.41
N LYS A 42 -13.40 -11.76 -7.58
CA LYS A 42 -13.45 -11.85 -6.12
C LYS A 42 -13.45 -10.45 -5.49
N LYS A 43 -14.05 -10.34 -4.30
CA LYS A 43 -13.91 -9.11 -3.50
C LYS A 43 -12.45 -8.96 -3.06
N VAL A 44 -11.97 -7.72 -3.05
CA VAL A 44 -10.59 -7.40 -2.65
C VAL A 44 -10.57 -6.72 -1.29
N VAL A 45 -9.61 -7.10 -0.45
CA VAL A 45 -9.26 -6.42 0.79
C VAL A 45 -7.85 -5.88 0.62
N VAL A 46 -7.70 -4.56 0.62
CA VAL A 46 -6.40 -3.91 0.45
C VAL A 46 -5.89 -3.44 1.82
N ILE A 47 -4.77 -4.00 2.26
CA ILE A 47 -4.07 -3.61 3.48
C ILE A 47 -2.90 -2.70 3.09
N SER A 48 -2.98 -1.43 3.49
CA SER A 48 -1.94 -0.44 3.24
C SER A 48 -1.15 -0.11 4.49
N VAL A 49 0.15 0.11 4.35
CA VAL A 49 0.97 0.76 5.37
C VAL A 49 1.51 2.07 4.82
N ALA A 50 1.09 3.18 5.44
CA ALA A 50 1.52 4.53 5.11
C ALA A 50 2.07 5.23 6.34
N GLY A 51 2.89 6.26 6.17
CA GLY A 51 3.61 6.89 7.28
C GLY A 51 4.88 7.57 6.84
N ALA A 52 5.61 8.18 7.78
CA ALA A 52 6.79 8.94 7.42
C ALA A 52 7.91 8.05 6.84
N PHE A 53 8.85 8.69 6.16
CA PHE A 53 10.04 8.04 5.63
C PHE A 53 10.90 7.43 6.74
N ARG A 54 11.44 6.24 6.47
CA ARG A 54 12.33 5.47 7.35
C ARG A 54 11.79 5.10 8.73
N GLN A 55 10.48 4.89 8.82
CA GLN A 55 9.83 4.34 10.01
C GLN A 55 9.55 2.82 9.95
N GLY A 56 10.15 2.09 8.99
CA GLY A 56 10.03 0.62 8.93
C GLY A 56 8.73 0.08 8.32
N LYS A 57 8.09 0.81 7.38
CA LYS A 57 6.85 0.38 6.72
C LYS A 57 7.00 -0.94 5.95
N SER A 58 7.94 -0.99 5.02
CA SER A 58 8.23 -2.19 4.21
C SER A 58 8.67 -3.36 5.10
N PHE A 59 9.47 -3.08 6.14
CA PHE A 59 9.86 -4.07 7.13
C PHE A 59 8.66 -4.69 7.87
N LEU A 60 7.68 -3.86 8.27
CA LEU A 60 6.43 -4.35 8.87
C LEU A 60 5.61 -5.18 7.86
N LEU A 61 5.51 -4.74 6.61
CA LEU A 61 4.80 -5.46 5.55
C LEU A 61 5.43 -6.82 5.25
N ASP A 62 6.76 -6.96 5.38
CA ASP A 62 7.40 -8.25 5.18
C ASP A 62 7.07 -9.26 6.29
N PHE A 63 6.81 -8.80 7.52
CA PHE A 63 6.24 -9.67 8.55
C PHE A 63 4.81 -10.08 8.21
N PHE A 64 4.02 -9.20 7.60
CA PHE A 64 2.69 -9.57 7.11
C PHE A 64 2.81 -10.61 6.00
N LEU A 65 3.75 -10.45 5.06
CA LEU A 65 4.05 -11.47 4.06
C LEU A 65 4.45 -12.79 4.71
N LYS A 66 5.33 -12.77 5.71
CA LYS A 66 5.75 -13.98 6.43
C LYS A 66 4.56 -14.69 7.08
N TYR A 67 3.67 -13.94 7.72
CA TYR A 67 2.43 -14.47 8.29
C TYR A 67 1.51 -15.07 7.21
N LEU A 68 1.23 -14.33 6.13
CA LEU A 68 0.31 -14.74 5.06
C LEU A 68 0.83 -15.92 4.23
N CYS A 69 2.16 -16.07 4.11
CA CYS A 69 2.82 -17.19 3.45
C CYS A 69 3.01 -18.40 4.36
N SER A 70 2.85 -18.25 5.68
CA SER A 70 3.05 -19.35 6.61
C SER A 70 1.92 -20.38 6.49
N SER A 71 2.30 -21.65 6.50
CA SER A 71 1.37 -22.77 6.67
C SER A 71 1.26 -23.22 8.13
N ASP A 72 2.13 -22.69 8.99
CA ASP A 72 2.19 -22.94 10.43
C ASP A 72 1.65 -21.71 11.16
N GLY A 73 0.44 -21.83 11.72
CA GLY A 73 -0.21 -20.72 12.42
C GLY A 73 0.39 -20.42 13.80
N GLU A 74 1.07 -21.38 14.42
CA GLU A 74 1.67 -21.21 15.75
C GLU A 74 3.11 -20.68 15.65
N ASN A 75 3.87 -21.14 14.64
CA ASN A 75 5.25 -20.73 14.40
C ASN A 75 5.44 -19.99 13.06
N TRP A 76 4.50 -19.10 12.72
CA TRP A 76 4.56 -18.32 11.49
C TRP A 76 5.78 -17.39 11.40
N LEU A 77 6.32 -16.98 12.55
CA LEU A 77 7.50 -16.13 12.62
C LEU A 77 8.77 -16.88 12.16
N GLY A 78 8.72 -18.21 12.09
CA GLY A 78 9.79 -19.05 11.54
C GLY A 78 11.12 -18.93 12.28
N ASP A 79 12.20 -19.27 11.58
CA ASP A 79 13.56 -19.17 12.10
C ASP A 79 13.98 -17.68 12.23
N PRO A 80 14.41 -17.22 13.43
CA PRO A 80 14.91 -15.86 13.62
C PRO A 80 16.20 -15.56 12.84
N GLU A 81 16.96 -16.57 12.43
CA GLU A 81 18.17 -16.40 11.60
C GLU A 81 17.85 -16.29 10.09
N GLN A 82 16.60 -16.59 9.69
CA GLN A 82 16.20 -16.48 8.29
C GLN A 82 16.03 -15.00 7.91
N PRO A 83 16.63 -14.53 6.81
CA PRO A 83 16.47 -13.15 6.35
C PRO A 83 15.01 -12.86 5.99
N LEU A 84 14.60 -11.63 6.28
CA LEU A 84 13.27 -11.12 5.93
C LEU A 84 13.27 -10.69 4.46
N GLU A 85 12.49 -11.41 3.65
CA GLU A 85 12.33 -11.17 2.21
C GLU A 85 10.92 -10.65 1.90
N GLY A 86 10.80 -9.76 0.91
CA GLY A 86 9.51 -9.19 0.57
C GLY A 86 9.62 -7.88 -0.20
N PHE A 87 8.91 -6.88 0.28
CA PHE A 87 9.03 -5.50 -0.19
C PHE A 87 10.47 -5.04 -0.02
N PRO A 88 10.99 -4.30 -0.99
CA PRO A 88 12.41 -4.04 -0.96
C PRO A 88 12.70 -2.94 0.06
N TRP A 89 13.52 -3.27 1.06
CA TRP A 89 13.92 -2.38 2.15
C TRP A 89 15.43 -2.42 2.34
N ARG A 90 16.03 -1.31 2.75
CA ARG A 90 17.44 -1.24 3.17
C ARG A 90 17.59 -0.25 4.33
N GLY A 91 18.53 -0.55 5.23
CA GLY A 91 19.07 0.48 6.13
C GLY A 91 19.90 1.49 5.33
N GLY A 92 19.85 2.77 5.70
CA GLY A 92 20.61 3.83 5.01
C GLY A 92 19.86 5.17 4.91
N SER A 93 20.53 6.19 4.35
CA SER A 93 20.00 7.56 4.16
C SER A 93 19.10 7.76 2.95
N GLU A 94 19.26 6.92 1.94
CA GLU A 94 18.67 7.07 0.63
C GLU A 94 17.25 6.49 0.54
N ARG A 95 16.44 7.10 -0.33
CA ARG A 95 15.08 6.65 -0.62
C ARG A 95 15.10 5.26 -1.25
N TYR A 96 14.12 4.42 -0.90
CA TYR A 96 13.93 3.12 -1.53
C TYR A 96 12.58 3.00 -2.24
N THR A 97 11.48 3.30 -1.54
CA THR A 97 10.12 3.20 -2.10
C THR A 97 9.64 4.54 -2.65
N THR A 98 9.29 4.61 -3.94
CA THR A 98 8.67 5.79 -4.59
C THR A 98 7.26 5.46 -5.08
N GLY A 99 6.31 6.36 -4.84
CA GLY A 99 4.89 6.15 -5.17
C GLY A 99 4.22 5.02 -4.39
N ILE A 100 3.55 4.11 -5.09
CA ILE A 100 2.78 3.00 -4.48
C ILE A 100 3.23 1.67 -5.10
N LEU A 101 3.53 0.71 -4.23
CA LEU A 101 3.90 -0.65 -4.59
C LEU A 101 2.82 -1.62 -4.09
N LEU A 102 2.49 -2.60 -4.91
CA LEU A 102 1.62 -3.72 -4.54
C LEU A 102 2.41 -5.02 -4.56
N TRP A 103 2.02 -5.96 -3.72
CA TRP A 103 2.52 -7.33 -3.84
C TRP A 103 1.91 -8.02 -5.06
N SER A 104 2.73 -8.72 -5.85
CA SER A 104 2.29 -9.26 -7.15
C SER A 104 1.30 -10.42 -7.07
N GLU A 105 1.22 -11.08 -5.91
CA GLU A 105 0.39 -12.27 -5.69
C GLU A 105 -0.66 -11.99 -4.60
N PRO A 106 -1.93 -11.76 -4.95
CA PRO A 106 -2.99 -11.62 -3.95
C PRO A 106 -3.22 -12.94 -3.19
N PHE A 107 -3.46 -12.83 -1.89
CA PHE A 107 -3.67 -13.98 -1.01
C PHE A 107 -5.16 -14.31 -0.90
N MET A 108 -5.53 -15.53 -1.26
CA MET A 108 -6.93 -15.96 -1.18
C MET A 108 -7.29 -16.42 0.23
N PHE A 109 -8.38 -15.88 0.76
CA PHE A 109 -8.94 -16.25 2.06
C PHE A 109 -10.43 -16.58 1.95
N THR A 110 -10.88 -17.54 2.75
CA THR A 110 -12.31 -17.82 2.94
C THR A 110 -12.73 -17.23 4.28
N LEU A 111 -13.66 -16.27 4.25
CA LEU A 111 -14.23 -15.67 5.44
C LEU A 111 -15.08 -16.71 6.21
N PRO A 112 -15.36 -16.48 7.52
CA PRO A 112 -16.29 -17.34 8.27
C PRO A 112 -17.69 -17.44 7.65
N SER A 113 -18.07 -16.46 6.83
CA SER A 113 -19.31 -16.46 6.04
C SER A 113 -19.29 -17.45 4.86
N GLY A 114 -18.14 -18.02 4.52
CA GLY A 114 -17.92 -18.84 3.31
C GLY A 114 -17.56 -18.02 2.06
N GLU A 115 -17.54 -16.69 2.14
CA GLU A 115 -17.16 -15.83 1.02
C GLU A 115 -15.64 -15.85 0.80
N GLU A 116 -15.23 -16.03 -0.46
CA GLU A 116 -13.82 -15.94 -0.86
C GLU A 116 -13.42 -14.50 -1.17
N VAL A 117 -12.32 -14.05 -0.58
CA VAL A 117 -11.76 -12.70 -0.76
C VAL A 117 -10.27 -12.77 -1.14
N ALA A 118 -9.82 -11.82 -1.93
CA ALA A 118 -8.42 -11.62 -2.26
C ALA A 118 -7.83 -10.52 -1.37
N VAL A 119 -6.85 -10.85 -0.54
CA VAL A 119 -6.11 -9.91 0.30
C VAL A 119 -4.88 -9.44 -0.46
N LEU A 120 -4.71 -8.12 -0.55
CA LEU A 120 -3.61 -7.46 -1.25
C LEU A 120 -2.86 -6.55 -0.28
N LEU A 121 -1.53 -6.62 -0.32
CA LEU A 121 -0.67 -5.73 0.46
C LEU A 121 -0.20 -4.54 -0.39
N MET A 122 -0.22 -3.36 0.21
CA MET A 122 0.19 -2.09 -0.41
C MET A 122 1.22 -1.37 0.45
N ASP A 123 2.43 -1.22 -0.07
CA ASP A 123 3.47 -0.37 0.50
C ASP A 123 3.43 1.01 -0.16
N THR A 124 3.56 2.06 0.65
CA THR A 124 3.59 3.43 0.15
C THR A 124 4.96 4.04 0.36
N GLN A 125 5.29 5.00 -0.51
CA GLN A 125 6.39 5.91 -0.26
C GLN A 125 6.24 6.52 1.14
N GLY A 126 7.38 6.66 1.83
CA GLY A 126 7.42 7.42 3.07
C GLY A 126 7.27 8.91 2.83
N SER A 127 6.35 9.53 3.54
CA SER A 127 6.13 10.97 3.50
C SER A 127 7.23 11.72 4.28
N PHE A 128 7.45 13.01 3.97
CA PHE A 128 8.27 13.95 4.75
C PHE A 128 9.78 13.66 4.80
N ASP A 129 10.36 13.29 3.67
CA ASP A 129 11.81 13.37 3.50
C ASP A 129 12.21 14.74 2.92
N SER A 130 13.51 15.04 2.92
CA SER A 130 14.08 16.35 2.58
C SER A 130 13.86 16.78 1.12
N THR A 131 13.28 15.93 0.28
CA THR A 131 13.21 16.13 -1.16
C THR A 131 11.79 16.02 -1.73
N SER A 132 10.78 15.62 -0.94
CA SER A 132 9.38 15.57 -1.41
C SER A 132 8.57 16.74 -0.89
N THR A 133 7.71 17.28 -1.75
CA THR A 133 6.79 18.33 -1.34
C THR A 133 5.70 17.77 -0.42
N VAL A 134 5.17 18.60 0.48
CA VAL A 134 4.01 18.26 1.32
C VAL A 134 2.84 17.78 0.45
N ARG A 135 2.65 18.39 -0.72
CA ARG A 135 1.62 18.01 -1.70
C ARG A 135 1.81 16.58 -2.24
N GLN A 136 3.03 16.15 -2.53
CA GLN A 136 3.29 14.77 -2.97
C GLN A 136 2.94 13.75 -1.90
N CYS A 137 3.42 14.01 -0.68
CA CYS A 137 3.17 13.16 0.47
C CYS A 137 1.67 13.02 0.72
N ALA A 138 0.95 14.14 0.65
CA ALA A 138 -0.49 14.19 0.73
C ALA A 138 -1.18 13.38 -0.36
N THR A 139 -0.78 13.51 -1.63
CA THR A 139 -1.41 12.77 -2.73
C THR A 139 -1.17 11.27 -2.63
N VAL A 140 0.06 10.82 -2.33
CA VAL A 140 0.34 9.38 -2.16
C VAL A 140 -0.46 8.81 -1.00
N PHE A 141 -0.49 9.52 0.13
CA PHE A 141 -1.24 9.12 1.31
C PHE A 141 -2.76 9.11 1.07
N ALA A 142 -3.30 10.11 0.36
CA ALA A 142 -4.71 10.17 0.01
C ALA A 142 -5.09 9.02 -0.93
N LEU A 143 -4.30 8.78 -1.98
CA LEU A 143 -4.51 7.66 -2.90
C LEU A 143 -4.43 6.32 -2.18
N SER A 144 -3.42 6.10 -1.33
CA SER A 144 -3.29 4.85 -0.58
C SER A 144 -4.50 4.62 0.32
N THR A 145 -4.98 5.69 0.99
CA THR A 145 -6.12 5.59 1.88
C THR A 145 -7.40 5.27 1.12
N MET A 146 -7.68 5.97 0.01
CA MET A 146 -8.85 5.72 -0.83
C MET A 146 -8.86 4.31 -1.44
N LEU A 147 -7.69 3.77 -1.78
CA LEU A 147 -7.56 2.41 -2.35
C LEU A 147 -7.59 1.32 -1.27
N SER A 148 -7.28 1.66 -0.02
CA SER A 148 -7.18 0.69 1.08
C SER A 148 -8.53 0.38 1.70
N SER A 149 -8.76 -0.89 2.04
CA SER A 149 -9.82 -1.30 2.96
C SER A 149 -9.39 -1.14 4.42
N LEU A 150 -8.08 -1.24 4.66
CA LEU A 150 -7.44 -1.01 5.95
C LEU A 150 -6.15 -0.21 5.75
N GLN A 151 -6.10 0.98 6.34
CA GLN A 151 -4.90 1.83 6.34
C GLN A 151 -4.22 1.74 7.71
N VAL A 152 -3.02 1.16 7.74
CA VAL A 152 -2.11 1.25 8.87
C VAL A 152 -1.34 2.55 8.74
N TYR A 153 -1.56 3.48 9.67
CA TYR A 153 -0.78 4.72 9.75
C TYR A 153 0.39 4.53 10.72
N ASN A 154 1.58 4.30 10.17
CA ASN A 154 2.81 4.07 10.90
C ASN A 154 3.43 5.40 11.35
N ILE A 155 3.47 5.61 12.67
CA ILE A 155 3.99 6.82 13.32
C ILE A 155 5.10 6.41 14.29
N HIS A 156 6.24 7.08 14.20
CA HIS A 156 7.32 6.93 15.18
C HIS A 156 7.10 7.85 16.39
N GLY A 157 7.18 7.29 17.60
CA GLY A 157 7.02 8.04 18.83
C GLY A 157 5.55 8.37 19.11
N ASN A 158 5.26 9.64 19.38
CA ASN A 158 3.92 10.08 19.76
C ASN A 158 3.13 10.62 18.55
N ILE A 159 1.80 10.54 18.66
CA ILE A 159 0.89 11.25 17.76
C ILE A 159 1.03 12.75 18.05
N GLN A 160 1.26 13.53 17.01
CA GLN A 160 1.49 14.98 17.05
C GLN A 160 0.43 15.67 16.19
N GLU A 161 0.31 16.99 16.33
CA GLU A 161 -0.73 17.76 15.65
C GLU A 161 -0.57 17.72 14.11
N ASP A 162 0.66 17.71 13.61
CA ASP A 162 0.95 17.54 12.18
C ASP A 162 0.45 16.20 11.64
N HIS A 163 0.58 15.10 12.41
CA HIS A 163 -0.02 13.81 12.07
C HIS A 163 -1.55 13.89 11.95
N LEU A 164 -2.21 14.66 12.84
CA LEU A 164 -3.66 14.89 12.77
C LEU A 164 -4.05 15.79 11.59
N GLN A 165 -3.22 16.77 11.23
CA GLN A 165 -3.45 17.62 10.06
C GLN A 165 -3.34 16.82 8.75
N HIS A 166 -2.41 15.85 8.66
CA HIS A 166 -2.34 14.93 7.53
C HIS A 166 -3.59 14.04 7.42
N LEU A 167 -4.14 13.60 8.57
CA LEU A 167 -5.42 12.90 8.61
C LEU A 167 -6.61 13.79 8.26
N HIS A 168 -6.58 15.08 8.59
CA HIS A 168 -7.64 16.01 8.17
C HIS A 168 -7.65 16.21 6.66
N LEU A 169 -6.47 16.23 6.03
CA LEU A 169 -6.37 16.27 4.58
C LEU A 169 -7.05 15.05 3.92
N PHE A 170 -7.07 13.89 4.58
CA PHE A 170 -7.85 12.71 4.15
C PHE A 170 -9.35 13.00 4.06
N THR A 171 -9.94 13.65 5.08
CA THR A 171 -11.38 13.97 5.05
C THR A 171 -11.74 14.92 3.92
N GLU A 172 -10.85 15.87 3.62
CA GLU A 172 -11.08 16.83 2.54
C GLU A 172 -10.96 16.17 1.16
N TYR A 173 -9.94 15.34 0.91
CA TYR A 173 -9.83 14.62 -0.37
C TYR A 173 -10.96 13.60 -0.56
N GLY A 174 -11.34 12.87 0.50
CA GLY A 174 -12.49 11.97 0.46
C GLY A 174 -13.79 12.72 0.15
N ARG A 175 -14.01 13.87 0.80
CA ARG A 175 -15.15 14.75 0.53
C ARG A 175 -15.14 15.24 -0.93
N LEU A 176 -14.01 15.73 -1.43
CA LEU A 176 -13.89 16.23 -2.80
C LEU A 176 -14.12 15.14 -3.85
N ALA A 177 -13.65 13.91 -3.60
CA ALA A 177 -13.92 12.77 -4.46
C ALA A 177 -15.41 12.41 -4.49
N MET A 178 -16.08 12.38 -3.32
CA MET A 178 -17.53 12.14 -3.23
C MET A 178 -18.35 13.27 -3.88
N GLU A 179 -17.91 14.52 -3.79
CA GLU A 179 -18.55 15.66 -4.45
C GLU A 179 -18.38 15.62 -5.97
N SER A 180 -17.27 15.09 -6.47
CA SER A 180 -17.07 14.87 -7.90
C SER A 180 -17.95 13.74 -8.46
N GLU A 181 -18.24 12.71 -7.67
CA GLU A 181 -19.22 11.66 -8.03
C GLU A 181 -20.68 12.15 -7.99
N ALA A 182 -20.98 13.19 -7.20
CA ALA A 182 -22.30 13.84 -7.20
C ALA A 182 -22.53 14.74 -8.43
N ALA A 183 -21.47 15.09 -9.17
CA ALA A 183 -21.53 15.99 -10.32
C ALA A 183 -21.67 15.26 -11.68
N ASP A 184 -21.31 13.98 -11.76
CA ASP A 184 -21.45 13.17 -12.98
C ASP A 184 -22.17 11.85 -12.67
N THR A 185 -23.33 11.62 -13.28
CA THR A 185 -23.87 10.27 -13.44
C THR A 185 -22.90 9.48 -14.34
N PRO A 186 -22.12 8.50 -13.83
CA PRO A 186 -20.90 8.10 -14.53
C PRO A 186 -21.08 7.15 -15.71
N PHE A 187 -22.29 6.69 -16.04
CA PHE A 187 -22.52 5.77 -17.17
C PHE A 187 -23.95 5.83 -17.74
N GLN A 188 -24.29 6.92 -18.45
CA GLN A 188 -25.34 6.90 -19.48
C GLN A 188 -24.81 7.45 -20.79
#